data_AF-A0AAN6FWE8-F1
#
_entry.id   AF-A0AAN6FWE8-F1
#
_cell.length_a   1.000
_cell.length_b   1.000
_cell.length_c   1.000
_cell.angle_alpha   90.00
_cell.angle_beta   90.00
_cell.angle_gamma   90.00
#
_symmetry.space_group_name_H-M   'P 1'
#
loop_
_entity.id
_entity.type
_entity.pdbx_description
1 polymer ?
#
loop_
_entity_poly.entity_id
_entity_poly.type
_entity_poly.pdbx_seq_one_letter_code
_entity_poly.pdbx_strand_id
1 'polypeptide(L)'
;MAKTASLHPQPPEPSTSSKSSEFRDSLIPTPQSSSATGPSVSRFKEALKSMLIIPRTPTPPPLQEREYDSIDRQDVLELQRQLKAMKEKHKLRNVKVKRERTDDNPRRRKVARSSRHSTQLELDEEGGVRESATPTLAEREIIELD
;
A
#
# COMPACT_ATOMS: atom_id res chain seq x y z
N MET A 1 14.15 45.54 -11.07
CA MET A 1 15.46 45.59 -11.77
C MET A 1 16.29 44.41 -11.28
N ALA A 2 17.10 43.68 -12.03
CA ALA A 2 17.26 43.37 -13.45
C ALA A 2 18.26 42.19 -13.44
N LYS A 3 18.11 41.23 -14.36
CA LYS A 3 18.90 40.01 -14.51
C LYS A 3 20.33 40.30 -14.98
N THR A 4 21.30 39.46 -14.58
CA THR A 4 22.50 39.08 -15.36
C THR A 4 22.85 37.63 -14.97
N ALA A 5 22.37 36.58 -15.67
CA ALA A 5 22.82 36.05 -16.96
C ALA A 5 24.31 35.67 -17.00
N SER A 6 24.65 34.46 -16.54
CA SER A 6 25.91 33.78 -16.87
C SER A 6 25.64 32.84 -18.06
N LEU A 7 26.31 33.16 -19.17
CA LEU A 7 26.24 32.52 -20.47
C LEU A 7 27.14 31.27 -20.44
N HIS A 8 26.58 30.09 -20.60
CA HIS A 8 27.36 28.87 -20.84
C HIS A 8 27.22 28.48 -22.33
N PRO A 9 28.30 28.43 -23.12
CA PRO A 9 28.22 28.10 -24.54
C PRO A 9 28.17 26.58 -24.77
N GLN A 10 27.20 26.12 -25.55
CA GLN A 10 27.19 24.78 -26.13
C GLN A 10 28.15 24.69 -27.32
N PRO A 11 28.93 23.61 -27.45
CA PRO A 11 29.59 23.24 -28.70
C PRO A 11 28.72 22.28 -29.56
N PRO A 12 29.04 22.17 -30.87
CA PRO A 12 28.07 21.97 -31.94
C PRO A 12 27.73 20.51 -32.30
N GLU A 13 26.51 20.32 -32.79
CA GLU A 13 26.03 19.10 -33.48
C GLU A 13 26.71 18.94 -34.86
N PRO A 14 27.25 17.76 -35.21
CA PRO A 14 27.48 17.40 -36.60
C PRO A 14 26.28 16.67 -37.20
N SER A 15 25.68 17.32 -38.19
CA SER A 15 24.73 16.77 -39.15
C SER A 15 25.45 15.95 -40.24
N THR A 16 24.66 15.30 -41.11
CA THR A 16 25.02 14.43 -42.25
C THR A 16 25.12 12.95 -41.84
N SER A 17 24.68 11.94 -42.59
CA SER A 17 24.42 11.81 -44.02
C SER A 17 23.66 10.50 -44.28
N SER A 18 22.86 10.49 -45.35
CA SER A 18 22.50 9.33 -46.20
C SER A 18 21.97 8.03 -45.56
N LYS A 19 20.66 7.83 -45.73
CA LYS A 19 20.09 6.49 -45.91
C LYS A 19 20.16 6.13 -47.40
N SER A 20 21.18 5.39 -47.80
CA SER A 20 21.17 4.67 -49.08
C SER A 20 20.64 3.25 -48.86
N SER A 21 19.49 3.03 -49.49
CA SER A 21 18.80 1.77 -49.70
C SER A 21 19.66 0.76 -50.45
N GLU A 22 19.30 -0.51 -50.26
CA GLU A 22 19.64 -1.70 -51.07
C GLU A 22 21.05 -2.28 -50.99
N PHE A 23 21.15 -3.49 -50.43
CA PHE A 23 21.47 -4.67 -51.25
C PHE A 23 21.13 -5.96 -50.49
N ARG A 24 20.36 -6.85 -51.11
CA ARG A 24 20.26 -8.26 -50.70
C ARG A 24 21.51 -8.96 -51.23
N ASP A 25 22.15 -9.79 -50.40
CA ASP A 25 22.48 -11.18 -50.76
C ASP A 25 23.35 -11.85 -49.69
N SER A 26 22.97 -13.10 -49.42
CA SER A 26 23.80 -14.21 -48.91
C SER A 26 24.79 -13.92 -47.79
N LEU A 27 24.50 -14.44 -46.59
CA LEU A 27 25.38 -15.36 -45.85
C LEU A 27 24.60 -15.82 -44.61
N ILE A 28 24.42 -17.13 -44.52
CA ILE A 28 23.92 -17.83 -43.34
C ILE A 28 24.70 -17.30 -42.12
N PRO A 29 24.05 -16.76 -41.07
CA PRO A 29 24.75 -16.61 -39.82
C PRO A 29 25.00 -18.03 -39.31
N THR A 30 26.25 -18.48 -39.43
CA THR A 30 26.76 -19.55 -38.59
C THR A 30 26.39 -19.21 -37.15
N PRO A 31 25.84 -20.13 -36.34
CA PRO A 31 25.72 -19.90 -34.92
C PRO A 31 27.15 -19.79 -34.37
N GLN A 32 27.63 -18.56 -34.27
CA GLN A 32 28.89 -18.26 -33.61
C GLN A 32 28.78 -18.68 -32.15
N SER A 33 29.74 -19.50 -31.73
CA SER A 33 30.14 -19.68 -30.35
C SER A 33 28.99 -20.09 -29.41
N SER A 34 28.72 -21.40 -29.34
CA SER A 34 28.33 -21.96 -28.05
C SER A 34 29.44 -21.61 -27.06
N SER A 35 29.21 -20.64 -26.20
CA SER A 35 30.02 -20.45 -25.01
C SER A 35 29.79 -21.68 -24.15
N ALA A 36 30.56 -22.73 -24.43
CA ALA A 36 30.73 -23.89 -23.58
C ALA A 36 31.39 -23.38 -22.30
N THR A 37 30.57 -22.73 -21.47
CA THR A 37 30.88 -22.42 -20.10
C THR A 37 30.91 -23.77 -19.43
N GLY A 38 32.09 -24.39 -19.42
CA GLY A 38 32.34 -25.60 -18.67
C GLY A 38 31.80 -25.41 -17.25
N PRO A 39 31.27 -26.47 -16.61
CA PRO A 39 30.65 -26.33 -15.31
C PRO A 39 31.63 -25.62 -14.37
N SER A 40 31.25 -24.44 -13.90
CA SER A 40 32.04 -23.69 -12.93
C SER A 40 32.31 -24.61 -11.73
N VAL A 41 33.52 -24.60 -11.20
CA VAL A 41 34.00 -25.52 -10.14
C VAL A 41 33.03 -25.61 -8.95
N SER A 42 32.30 -24.54 -8.65
CA SER A 42 31.21 -24.48 -7.67
C SER A 42 30.05 -25.45 -7.97
N ARG A 43 29.53 -25.44 -9.21
CA ARG A 43 28.44 -26.34 -9.64
C ARG A 43 28.85 -27.81 -9.64
N PHE A 44 30.11 -28.09 -9.98
CA PHE A 44 30.65 -29.45 -9.92
C PHE A 44 30.70 -29.97 -8.47
N LYS A 45 31.19 -29.16 -7.52
CA LYS A 45 31.20 -29.53 -6.10
C LYS A 45 29.80 -29.76 -5.54
N GLU A 46 28.82 -28.93 -5.92
CA GLU A 46 27.42 -29.13 -5.54
C GLU A 46 26.84 -30.42 -6.12
N ALA A 47 27.14 -30.76 -7.38
CA ALA A 47 26.73 -32.00 -8.01
C ALA A 47 27.35 -33.22 -7.30
N LEU A 48 28.63 -33.18 -6.91
CA LEU A 48 29.24 -34.26 -6.15
C LEU A 48 28.63 -34.43 -4.76
N LYS A 49 28.27 -33.33 -4.09
CA LYS A 49 27.54 -33.36 -2.80
C LYS A 49 26.12 -33.91 -2.98
N SER A 50 25.43 -33.60 -4.07
CA SER A 50 24.08 -34.10 -4.34
C SER A 50 24.10 -35.60 -4.63
N MET A 51 25.13 -36.08 -5.35
CA MET A 51 25.40 -37.50 -5.61
C MET A 51 25.98 -38.25 -4.40
N LEU A 52 26.16 -37.60 -3.26
CA LEU A 52 26.74 -38.17 -2.03
C LEU A 52 28.16 -38.74 -2.20
N ILE A 53 28.87 -38.32 -3.24
CA ILE A 53 30.28 -38.66 -3.47
C ILE A 53 31.16 -37.92 -2.46
N ILE A 54 30.78 -36.67 -2.14
CA ILE A 54 31.39 -35.86 -1.09
C ILE A 54 30.35 -35.66 0.03
N PRO A 55 30.76 -35.67 1.31
CA PRO A 55 29.86 -35.38 2.42
C PRO A 55 29.10 -34.06 2.22
N ARG A 56 27.80 -34.10 2.47
CA ARG A 56 26.99 -32.88 2.52
C ARG A 56 27.35 -32.13 3.80
N THR A 57 27.51 -30.83 3.66
CA THR A 57 27.55 -29.92 4.81
C THR A 57 26.16 -29.97 5.44
N PRO A 58 26.01 -30.22 6.75
CA PRO A 58 24.69 -30.24 7.38
C PRO A 58 24.01 -28.89 7.16
N THR A 59 22.72 -28.93 6.82
CA THR A 59 21.94 -27.70 6.72
C THR A 59 21.96 -27.02 8.10
N PRO A 60 22.36 -25.74 8.19
CA PRO A 60 22.39 -25.06 9.47
C PRO A 60 20.97 -24.99 10.04
N PRO A 61 20.83 -25.01 11.38
CA PRO A 61 19.52 -24.92 12.01
C PRO A 61 18.80 -23.64 11.58
N PRO A 62 17.47 -23.70 11.45
CA PRO A 62 16.66 -22.54 11.10
C PRO A 62 16.85 -21.42 12.12
N LEU A 63 16.68 -20.17 11.68
CA LEU A 63 16.91 -18.96 12.49
C LEU A 63 16.16 -18.96 13.82
N GLN A 64 14.97 -19.58 13.87
CA GLN A 64 14.12 -19.65 15.05
C GLN A 64 14.67 -20.57 16.15
N GLU A 65 15.54 -21.52 15.79
CA GLU A 65 16.13 -22.51 16.71
C GLU A 65 17.54 -22.12 17.17
N ARG A 66 18.10 -21.02 16.66
CA ARG A 66 19.44 -20.54 17.02
C ARG A 66 19.41 -19.79 18.35
N GLU A 67 20.46 -19.98 19.15
CA GLU A 67 20.66 -19.26 20.41
C GLU A 67 20.84 -17.76 20.13
N TYR A 68 20.26 -16.92 21.00
CA TYR A 68 20.25 -15.46 20.82
C TYR A 68 21.66 -14.86 20.69
N ASP A 69 22.64 -15.40 21.41
CA ASP A 69 24.02 -14.90 21.40
C ASP A 69 24.82 -15.31 20.15
N SER A 70 24.29 -16.26 19.36
CA SER A 70 24.91 -16.74 18.12
C SER A 70 24.38 -16.05 16.85
N ILE A 71 23.39 -15.16 17.00
CA ILE A 71 22.70 -14.51 15.89
C ILE A 71 23.53 -13.35 15.35
N ASP A 72 23.81 -13.38 14.06
CA ASP A 72 24.54 -12.32 13.38
C ASP A 72 23.60 -11.16 12.99
N ARG A 73 24.16 -9.99 12.63
CA ARG A 73 23.35 -8.80 12.28
C ARG A 73 22.43 -9.03 11.08
N GLN A 74 22.86 -9.85 10.12
CA GLN A 74 22.05 -10.19 8.95
C GLN A 74 20.81 -11.00 9.34
N ASP A 75 20.98 -11.94 10.26
CA ASP A 75 19.92 -12.79 10.79
C ASP A 75 18.85 -11.95 11.52
N VAL A 76 19.29 -10.94 12.30
CA VAL A 76 18.36 -9.98 12.95
C VAL A 76 17.53 -9.19 11.94
N LEU A 77 18.15 -8.74 10.85
CA LEU A 77 17.43 -8.01 9.79
C LEU A 77 16.39 -8.89 9.10
N GLU A 78 16.71 -10.16 8.88
CA GLU A 78 15.77 -11.12 8.31
C GLU A 78 14.58 -11.38 9.25
N LEU A 79 14.84 -11.59 10.55
CA LEU A 79 13.81 -11.71 11.58
C LEU A 79 12.92 -10.47 11.62
N GLN A 80 13.51 -9.27 11.55
CA GLN A 80 12.78 -8.02 11.53
C GLN A 80 11.88 -7.90 10.28
N ARG A 81 12.36 -8.34 9.12
CA ARG A 81 11.58 -8.39 7.88
C ARG A 81 10.40 -9.35 8.00
N GLN A 82 10.61 -10.54 8.58
CA GLN A 82 9.54 -11.51 8.83
C GLN A 82 8.47 -10.94 9.77
N LEU A 83 8.89 -10.30 10.88
CA LEU A 83 7.97 -9.67 11.82
C LEU A 83 7.14 -8.54 11.21
N LYS A 84 7.75 -7.70 10.35
CA LYS A 84 7.01 -6.65 9.62
C LYS A 84 5.94 -7.25 8.71
N ALA A 85 6.30 -8.27 7.93
CA ALA A 85 5.35 -8.95 7.05
C ALA A 85 4.18 -9.59 7.81
N MET A 86 4.44 -10.18 8.98
CA MET A 86 3.36 -10.72 9.84
C MET A 86 2.47 -9.60 10.39
N LYS A 87 3.05 -8.50 10.89
CA LYS A 87 2.28 -7.36 11.42
C LYS A 87 1.36 -6.75 10.37
N GLU A 88 1.80 -6.62 9.12
CA GLU A 88 0.95 -6.13 8.03
C GLU A 88 -0.24 -7.06 7.77
N LYS A 89 0.00 -8.39 7.71
CA LYS A 89 -1.08 -9.38 7.56
C LYS A 89 -2.11 -9.29 8.70
N HIS A 90 -1.65 -9.10 9.94
CA HIS A 90 -2.53 -9.00 11.10
C HIS A 90 -3.27 -7.65 11.18
N LYS A 91 -2.65 -6.54 10.75
CA LYS A 91 -3.31 -5.23 10.69
C LYS A 91 -4.55 -5.28 9.79
N LEU A 92 -4.44 -5.88 8.61
CA LEU A 92 -5.56 -5.97 7.66
C LEU A 92 -6.75 -6.75 8.22
N ARG A 93 -6.50 -7.80 9.02
CA ARG A 93 -7.55 -8.64 9.59
C ARG A 93 -8.37 -7.94 10.68
N ASN A 94 -7.78 -6.97 11.37
CA ASN A 94 -8.39 -6.32 12.54
C ASN A 94 -9.02 -4.95 12.24
N VAL A 95 -9.05 -4.51 10.97
CA VAL A 95 -9.74 -3.26 10.60
C VAL A 95 -11.25 -3.48 10.59
N LYS A 96 -11.92 -3.04 11.66
CA LYS A 96 -13.39 -3.01 11.72
C LYS A 96 -13.89 -1.80 10.90
N VAL A 97 -14.28 -2.04 9.65
CA VAL A 97 -14.91 -1.02 8.80
C VAL A 97 -16.30 -0.72 9.34
N LYS A 98 -16.47 0.46 9.96
CA LYS A 98 -17.80 1.00 10.30
C LYS A 98 -18.41 1.59 9.04
N ARG A 99 -19.37 0.89 8.44
CA ARG A 99 -20.22 1.47 7.38
C ARG A 99 -21.24 2.40 8.01
N GLU A 100 -21.36 3.61 7.48
CA GLU A 100 -22.52 4.46 7.72
C GLU A 100 -23.74 3.73 7.13
N ARG A 101 -24.73 3.45 7.96
CA ARG A 101 -25.98 2.84 7.53
C ARG A 101 -26.93 4.00 7.27
N THR A 102 -27.22 4.27 6.00
CA THR A 102 -28.41 5.05 5.63
C THR A 102 -29.59 4.37 6.33
N ASP A 103 -30.36 5.13 7.13
CA ASP A 103 -31.39 4.59 8.03
C ASP A 103 -32.59 4.03 7.23
N ASP A 104 -32.41 2.86 6.60
CA ASP A 104 -33.46 2.07 5.94
C ASP A 104 -34.34 1.33 6.96
N ASN A 105 -34.59 1.94 8.13
CA ASN A 105 -35.48 1.36 9.11
C ASN A 105 -36.93 1.80 8.84
N PRO A 106 -37.83 0.91 8.38
CA PRO A 106 -39.22 1.28 8.13
C PRO A 106 -40.00 1.55 9.43
N ARG A 107 -39.44 1.24 10.61
CA ARG A 107 -40.06 1.60 11.88
C ARG A 107 -39.90 3.08 12.16
N ARG A 108 -41.04 3.76 12.31
CA ARG A 108 -41.11 5.13 12.83
C ARG A 108 -40.31 5.24 14.13
N ARG A 109 -39.24 6.03 14.10
CA ARG A 109 -38.43 6.31 15.28
C ARG A 109 -39.29 6.97 16.35
N LYS A 110 -39.03 6.67 17.62
CA LYS A 110 -39.63 7.39 18.74
C LYS A 110 -39.12 8.83 18.68
N VAL A 111 -39.97 9.73 18.20
CA VAL A 111 -39.72 11.18 18.29
C VAL A 111 -40.06 11.59 19.72
N ALA A 112 -39.10 12.20 20.41
CA ALA A 112 -39.36 12.79 21.72
C ALA A 112 -40.40 13.91 21.53
N ARG A 113 -41.47 13.88 22.33
CA ARG A 113 -42.43 14.98 22.36
C ARG A 113 -41.74 16.17 23.02
N SER A 114 -41.85 17.36 22.42
CA SER A 114 -41.41 18.59 23.07
C SER A 114 -42.11 18.72 24.42
N SER A 115 -41.34 19.08 25.43
CA SER A 115 -41.81 19.29 26.80
C SER A 115 -41.96 20.80 27.02
N ARG A 116 -42.70 21.22 28.06
CA ARG A 116 -42.85 22.63 28.42
C ARG A 116 -41.50 23.36 28.60
N HIS A 117 -40.44 22.62 28.94
CA HIS A 117 -39.09 23.14 29.14
C HIS A 117 -38.12 22.84 27.99
N SER A 118 -38.59 22.32 26.84
CA SER A 118 -37.71 22.11 25.69
C SER A 118 -37.53 23.40 24.90
N THR A 119 -36.28 23.80 24.67
CA THR A 119 -35.92 24.89 23.77
C THR A 119 -35.92 24.40 22.32
N GLN A 120 -36.49 25.20 21.42
CA GLN A 120 -36.46 24.94 19.99
C GLN A 120 -35.25 25.65 19.40
N LEU A 121 -34.39 24.91 18.70
CA LEU A 121 -33.17 25.43 18.07
C LEU A 121 -33.31 25.35 16.56
N GLU A 122 -32.94 26.43 15.88
CA GLU A 122 -32.93 26.56 14.41
C GLU A 122 -31.52 26.89 13.92
N LEU A 123 -31.19 26.41 12.72
CA LEU A 123 -29.96 26.78 12.03
C LEU A 123 -30.16 28.10 11.29
N ASP A 124 -29.20 29.01 11.41
CA ASP A 124 -29.17 30.23 10.60
C ASP A 124 -28.47 29.98 9.24
N GLU A 125 -28.54 30.97 8.36
CA GLU A 125 -27.96 30.91 7.01
C GLU A 125 -26.42 30.88 7.02
N GLU A 126 -25.81 31.20 8.16
CA GLU A 126 -24.35 31.21 8.37
C GLU A 126 -23.86 29.89 9.02
N GLY A 127 -24.76 28.94 9.27
CA GLY A 127 -24.44 27.64 9.88
C GLY A 127 -24.31 27.67 11.41
N GLY A 128 -24.69 28.77 12.04
CA GLY A 128 -24.87 28.92 13.48
C GLY A 128 -26.18 28.29 13.97
N VAL A 129 -26.30 28.17 15.30
CA VAL A 129 -27.49 27.64 15.99
C VAL A 129 -28.08 28.78 16.81
N ARG A 130 -29.38 29.05 16.65
CA ARG A 130 -30.12 30.06 17.45
C ARG A 130 -31.41 29.49 18.02
N GLU A 131 -31.87 30.03 19.14
CA GLU A 131 -33.17 29.69 19.72
C GLU A 131 -34.30 30.29 18.87
N SER A 132 -35.35 29.52 18.61
CA SER A 132 -36.55 30.01 17.95
C SER A 132 -37.72 30.17 18.92
N ALA A 133 -38.63 31.09 18.59
CA ALA A 133 -39.79 31.37 19.41
C ALA A 133 -40.65 30.11 19.51
N THR A 134 -40.70 29.51 20.70
CA THR A 134 -41.52 28.33 20.97
C THR A 134 -42.99 28.66 20.76
N PRO A 135 -43.75 27.92 19.92
CA PRO A 135 -45.19 28.07 19.89
C PRO A 135 -45.75 27.65 21.26
N THR A 136 -46.45 28.56 21.92
CA THR A 136 -47.14 28.29 23.18
C THR A 136 -48.03 27.07 22.99
N LEU A 137 -47.72 25.98 23.68
CA LEU A 137 -48.43 24.72 23.56
C LEU A 137 -49.90 24.97 23.95
N ALA A 138 -50.81 24.88 22.97
CA ALA A 138 -52.24 25.11 23.18
C ALA A 138 -52.75 24.26 24.34
N GLU A 139 -53.53 24.88 25.24
CA GLU A 139 -54.06 24.25 26.44
C GLU A 139 -54.89 23.01 26.06
N ARG A 140 -54.67 21.90 26.77
CA ARG A 140 -55.38 20.65 26.50
C ARG A 140 -56.82 20.78 26.97
N GLU A 141 -57.78 20.63 26.07
CA GLU A 141 -59.20 20.47 26.39
C GLU A 141 -59.37 19.17 27.22
N ILE A 142 -59.77 19.32 28.48
CA ILE A 142 -60.06 18.19 29.37
C ILE A 142 -61.49 17.76 29.05
N ILE A 143 -61.64 16.62 28.40
CA ILE A 143 -62.95 15.99 28.21
C ILE A 143 -63.19 15.12 29.45
N GLU A 144 -64.09 15.56 30.33
CA GLU A 144 -64.63 14.73 31.40
C GLU A 144 -65.54 13.65 30.77
N LEU A 145 -65.27 12.39 31.07
CA LEU A 145 -66.09 11.26 30.67
C LEU A 145 -66.94 10.86 31.89
N ASP A 146 -68.26 11.05 31.78
CA ASP A 146 -69.29 10.56 32.70
C ASP A 146 -69.35 9.01 32.71
#